data_AF-A0A5D2PUP0-F1
#
_entry.id   AF-A0A5D2PUP0-F1
#
_cell.length_a   1.000
_cell.length_b   1.000
_cell.length_c   1.000
_cell.angle_alpha   90.00
_cell.angle_beta   90.00
_cell.angle_gamma   90.00
#
_symmetry.space_group_name_H-M   'P 1'
#
loop_
_entity.id
_entity.type
_entity.pdbx_description
1 polymer ?
#
loop_
_entity_poly.entity_id
_entity_poly.type
_entity_poly.pdbx_seq_one_letter_code
_entity_poly.pdbx_strand_id
1 'polypeptide(L)'
;MKPLNTIRLNHTILLIFCAQNLFCLKAPENGTGEAALAAQSSDRGGICKSMVESNGYDCEEHWVITKDGYVLNVLRIPLGRFVGCRKARNRPPVLLQHGMLLAYWNWSWDELVAYDLPATFQYVYNQTGQKLHFIGHSQGTLMVMASMSRDQLLNMLRSAALLCPIAYLGHTTSLLSRFITDNFIAEALHSLGLYKFDLNDLITMRTLKIICRIPSVDCSNMFTPYTGQNSFIKRSKTEIFLDHQPQPTAMKNVIHMFQMWLGEEP
;
A
#
# COMPACT_ATOMS: atom_id res chain seq x y z
N MET A 1 -0.44 -21.68 25.88
CA MET A 1 -1.10 -21.75 24.56
C MET A 1 -2.60 -21.56 24.76
N LYS A 2 -3.14 -20.39 24.44
CA LYS A 2 -4.59 -20.23 24.29
C LYS A 2 -4.95 -20.66 22.86
N PRO A 3 -5.99 -21.46 22.65
CA PRO A 3 -6.37 -21.87 21.31
C PRO A 3 -6.67 -20.62 20.48
N LEU A 4 -6.16 -20.60 19.24
CA LEU A 4 -6.61 -19.67 18.20
C LEU A 4 -8.13 -19.83 18.11
N ASN A 5 -8.87 -18.90 18.70
CA ASN A 5 -10.31 -18.86 18.56
C ASN A 5 -10.59 -18.69 17.06
N THR A 6 -11.06 -19.76 16.43
CA THR A 6 -11.68 -19.72 15.12
C THR A 6 -12.97 -18.91 15.27
N ILE A 7 -12.87 -17.58 15.21
CA ILE A 7 -14.04 -16.72 15.18
C ILE A 7 -14.75 -17.03 13.87
N ARG A 8 -15.89 -17.73 13.93
CA ARG A 8 -16.82 -17.82 12.80
C ARG A 8 -17.35 -16.41 12.52
N LEU A 9 -16.72 -15.69 11.61
CA LEU A 9 -17.13 -14.35 11.21
C LEU A 9 -18.27 -14.45 10.20
N ASN A 10 -19.51 -14.51 10.72
CA ASN A 10 -20.69 -14.35 9.88
C ASN A 10 -20.76 -12.90 9.37
N HIS A 11 -20.32 -12.74 8.11
CA HIS A 11 -20.80 -11.77 7.13
C HIS A 11 -20.58 -10.29 7.46
N THR A 12 -19.60 -9.67 6.81
CA THR A 12 -19.15 -8.32 7.18
C THR A 12 -18.50 -7.60 6.00
N ILE A 13 -18.67 -6.27 5.93
CA ILE A 13 -17.89 -5.43 5.01
C ILE A 13 -16.47 -5.45 5.52
N LEU A 14 -15.60 -6.09 4.77
CA LEU A 14 -14.18 -6.09 5.04
C LEU A 14 -13.57 -4.88 4.34
N LEU A 15 -13.65 -3.69 4.91
CA LEU A 15 -12.75 -2.60 4.52
C LEU A 15 -11.38 -2.94 5.07
N ILE A 16 -10.58 -3.64 4.27
CA ILE A 16 -9.15 -3.78 4.56
C ILE A 16 -8.52 -2.44 4.25
N PHE A 17 -8.13 -1.68 5.27
CA PHE A 17 -7.06 -0.71 5.09
C PHE A 17 -5.77 -1.47 5.41
N CYS A 18 -4.87 -1.63 4.44
CA CYS A 18 -3.50 -1.95 4.81
C CYS A 18 -2.87 -0.64 5.32
N ALA A 19 -3.07 -0.35 6.60
CA ALA A 19 -2.45 0.78 7.25
C ALA A 19 -1.15 0.27 7.87
N GLN A 20 -0.04 0.80 7.38
CA GLN A 20 1.26 0.16 7.56
C GLN A 20 2.14 1.03 8.43
N ASN A 21 2.29 0.61 9.68
CA ASN A 21 3.49 0.90 10.43
C ASN A 21 3.93 -0.34 11.18
N LEU A 22 5.25 -0.53 11.16
CA LEU A 22 6.07 -1.48 11.92
C LEU A 22 5.80 -2.97 11.62
N PHE A 23 6.79 -3.56 10.96
CA PHE A 23 7.06 -5.00 10.86
C PHE A 23 6.34 -5.80 9.76
N CYS A 24 6.67 -5.49 8.49
CA CYS A 24 6.88 -6.59 7.54
C CYS A 24 8.22 -7.25 7.87
N LEU A 25 8.20 -8.18 8.82
CA LEU A 25 9.30 -9.12 9.04
C LEU A 25 9.13 -10.26 8.05
N LYS A 26 10.21 -10.64 7.37
CA LYS A 26 10.27 -11.91 6.65
C LYS A 26 10.39 -12.99 7.72
N ALA A 27 9.39 -13.86 7.83
CA ALA A 27 9.42 -14.98 8.75
C ALA A 27 10.66 -15.85 8.46
N PRO A 28 11.47 -16.21 9.48
CA PRO A 28 12.58 -17.14 9.27
C PRO A 28 12.06 -18.50 8.83
N GLU A 29 12.87 -19.24 8.06
CA GLU A 29 12.52 -20.54 7.43
C GLU A 29 12.02 -21.60 8.43
N ASN A 30 12.25 -21.42 9.73
CA ASN A 30 11.69 -22.24 10.82
C ASN A 30 10.67 -21.43 11.64
N GLY A 31 9.40 -21.58 11.28
CA GLY A 31 8.29 -20.79 11.80
C GLY A 31 7.97 -20.94 13.29
N THR A 32 6.97 -20.14 13.68
CA THR A 32 6.20 -20.09 14.96
C THR A 32 6.61 -19.06 16.02
N GLY A 33 7.84 -18.55 16.04
CA GLY A 33 8.31 -17.65 17.12
C GLY A 33 7.96 -16.16 16.97
N GLU A 34 8.19 -15.56 15.80
CA GLU A 34 8.14 -14.09 15.64
C GLU A 34 6.76 -13.52 15.35
N ALA A 35 5.82 -14.31 14.80
CA ALA A 35 4.43 -13.86 14.66
C ALA A 35 3.81 -13.51 16.03
N ALA A 36 4.27 -14.15 17.11
CA ALA A 36 3.88 -13.83 18.48
C ALA A 36 4.56 -12.56 19.04
N LEU A 37 5.75 -12.19 18.53
CA LEU A 37 6.48 -10.97 18.90
C LEU A 37 5.96 -9.73 18.16
N ALA A 38 5.62 -9.85 16.87
CA ALA A 38 4.93 -8.80 16.10
C ALA A 38 3.55 -8.46 16.69
N ALA A 39 2.84 -9.45 17.23
CA ALA A 39 1.58 -9.24 17.94
C ALA A 39 1.75 -8.56 19.32
N GLN A 40 2.95 -8.53 19.90
CA GLN A 40 3.20 -8.06 21.28
C GLN A 40 3.74 -6.63 21.38
N SER A 41 4.21 -5.99 20.30
CA SER A 41 4.79 -4.64 20.37
C SER A 41 3.80 -3.47 20.23
N SER A 42 2.50 -3.68 20.39
CA SER A 42 1.48 -2.61 20.41
C SER A 42 1.36 -1.95 21.79
N ASP A 43 2.47 -1.47 22.35
CA ASP A 43 2.46 -0.74 23.64
C ASP A 43 2.05 0.75 23.49
N ARG A 44 1.81 1.20 22.26
CA ARG A 44 1.33 2.57 21.94
C ARG A 44 -0.06 2.62 21.30
N GLY A 45 -0.84 1.54 21.37
CA GLY A 45 -2.13 1.43 20.69
C GLY A 45 -1.94 1.47 19.17
N GLY A 46 -2.09 0.32 18.51
CA GLY A 46 -1.98 0.19 17.06
C GLY A 46 -2.84 1.17 16.26
N ILE A 47 -2.73 1.11 14.93
CA ILE A 47 -3.39 2.08 14.03
C ILE A 47 -4.91 2.04 14.19
N CYS A 48 -5.48 0.88 14.51
CA CYS A 48 -6.89 0.78 14.88
C CYS A 48 -7.26 1.77 15.99
N LYS A 49 -6.46 1.82 17.07
CA LYS A 49 -6.73 2.69 18.23
C LYS A 49 -6.46 4.16 17.95
N SER A 50 -5.40 4.48 17.20
CA SER A 50 -4.99 5.87 16.96
C SER A 50 -5.83 6.57 15.88
N MET A 51 -6.21 5.87 14.82
CA MET A 51 -6.77 6.48 13.60
C MET A 51 -8.22 6.07 13.32
N VAL A 52 -8.61 4.85 13.65
CA VAL A 52 -9.93 4.31 13.26
C VAL A 52 -10.94 4.49 14.39
N GLU A 53 -10.59 4.02 15.59
CA GLU A 53 -11.43 4.12 16.79
C GLU A 53 -11.61 5.57 17.24
N SER A 54 -10.59 6.41 17.07
CA SER A 54 -10.68 7.86 17.33
C SER A 54 -11.74 8.56 16.47
N ASN A 55 -12.09 7.98 15.32
CA ASN A 55 -13.16 8.46 14.43
C ASN A 55 -14.52 7.80 14.70
N GLY A 56 -14.64 6.98 15.75
CA GLY A 56 -15.89 6.35 16.18
C GLY A 56 -16.30 5.12 15.36
N TYR A 57 -15.32 4.41 14.78
CA TYR A 57 -15.49 3.13 14.10
C TYR A 57 -14.90 2.00 14.94
N ASP A 58 -15.50 0.81 14.90
CA ASP A 58 -14.88 -0.40 15.43
C ASP A 58 -13.76 -0.84 14.48
N CYS A 59 -12.65 -1.37 15.00
CA CYS A 59 -11.50 -1.80 14.20
C CYS A 59 -10.91 -3.10 14.72
N GLU A 60 -10.45 -3.95 13.81
CA GLU A 60 -9.80 -5.22 14.10
C GLU A 60 -8.50 -5.32 13.29
N GLU A 61 -7.41 -5.77 13.91
CA GLU A 61 -6.13 -6.02 13.24
C GLU A 61 -5.97 -7.52 12.97
N HIS A 62 -5.63 -7.87 11.74
CA HIS A 62 -5.46 -9.25 11.29
C HIS A 62 -4.08 -9.40 10.66
N TRP A 63 -3.45 -10.55 10.88
CA TRP A 63 -2.11 -10.83 10.36
C TRP A 63 -2.19 -11.90 9.26
N VAL A 64 -1.71 -11.57 8.07
CA VAL A 64 -1.71 -12.45 6.89
C VAL A 64 -0.28 -12.75 6.50
N ILE A 65 0.06 -14.02 6.30
CA ILE A 65 1.41 -14.43 5.91
C ILE A 65 1.40 -14.76 4.42
N THR A 66 2.28 -14.12 3.66
CA THR A 66 2.47 -14.39 2.23
C THR A 66 3.31 -15.65 2.00
N LYS A 67 3.29 -16.19 0.77
CA LYS A 67 4.05 -17.40 0.43
C LYS A 67 5.57 -17.22 0.54
N ASP A 68 6.06 -16.01 0.31
CA ASP A 68 7.47 -15.62 0.43
C ASP A 68 7.86 -15.18 1.86
N GLY A 69 6.95 -15.36 2.81
CA GLY A 69 7.21 -15.24 4.24
C GLY A 69 7.00 -13.85 4.84
N TYR A 70 6.46 -12.89 4.09
CA TYR A 70 6.12 -11.58 4.64
C TYR A 70 4.88 -11.67 5.52
N VAL A 71 4.92 -10.98 6.66
CA VAL A 71 3.77 -10.82 7.54
C VAL A 71 3.13 -9.46 7.25
N LEU A 72 1.87 -9.47 6.83
CA LEU A 72 1.06 -8.31 6.48
C LEU A 72 0.08 -7.99 7.61
N ASN A 73 -0.02 -6.71 8.01
CA ASN A 73 -1.09 -6.23 8.88
C ASN A 73 -2.28 -5.73 8.05
N VAL A 74 -3.45 -6.29 8.30
CA VAL A 74 -4.70 -6.07 7.59
C VAL A 74 -5.72 -5.52 8.58
N LEU A 75 -6.09 -4.24 8.45
CA LEU A 75 -7.06 -3.61 9.35
C LEU A 75 -8.47 -3.75 8.81
N ARG A 76 -9.41 -4.16 9.64
CA ARG A 76 -10.81 -4.40 9.28
C ARG A 76 -11.74 -3.49 10.07
N ILE A 77 -12.66 -2.81 9.37
CA ILE A 77 -13.77 -2.06 9.98
C ILE A 77 -15.06 -2.86 9.78
N PRO A 78 -15.57 -3.57 10.81
CA PRO A 78 -16.71 -4.47 10.63
C PRO A 78 -18.04 -3.73 10.50
N LEU A 79 -18.19 -2.58 11.15
CA LEU A 79 -19.44 -1.86 11.28
C LEU A 79 -19.28 -0.39 10.88
N GLY A 80 -20.17 0.08 10.02
CA GLY A 80 -20.32 1.50 9.77
C GLY A 80 -20.92 2.20 10.99
N ARG A 81 -20.58 3.49 11.17
CA ARG A 81 -21.01 4.29 12.32
C ARG A 81 -22.54 4.40 12.47
N PHE A 82 -23.26 4.44 11.35
CA PHE A 82 -24.71 4.61 11.32
C PHE A 82 -25.48 3.35 11.72
N VAL A 83 -26.38 3.48 12.70
CA VAL A 83 -27.17 2.39 13.30
C VAL A 83 -28.02 1.63 12.26
N GLY A 84 -28.50 2.31 11.20
CA GLY A 84 -29.24 1.68 10.10
C GLY A 84 -28.42 0.64 9.33
N CYS A 85 -27.12 0.90 9.13
CA CYS A 85 -26.20 -0.03 8.46
C CYS A 85 -25.84 -1.24 9.34
N ARG A 86 -26.00 -1.15 10.67
CA ARG A 86 -25.68 -2.24 11.61
C ARG A 86 -26.61 -3.45 11.48
N LYS A 87 -27.82 -3.27 10.93
CA LYS A 87 -28.83 -4.34 10.81
C LYS A 87 -28.59 -5.32 9.63
N ALA A 88 -27.70 -4.98 8.70
CA ALA A 88 -27.45 -5.85 7.55
C ALA A 88 -26.68 -7.12 7.97
N ARG A 89 -27.34 -8.28 7.85
CA ARG A 89 -26.80 -9.62 8.18
C ARG A 89 -25.88 -10.20 7.12
N ASN A 90 -25.86 -9.65 5.90
CA ASN A 90 -25.04 -10.19 4.81
C ASN A 90 -24.42 -9.05 4.01
N ARG A 91 -23.18 -8.69 4.34
CA ARG A 91 -22.52 -7.53 3.76
C ARG A 91 -21.34 -7.95 2.88
N PRO A 92 -21.20 -7.36 1.68
CA PRO A 92 -20.13 -7.72 0.76
C PRO A 92 -18.77 -7.20 1.26
N PRO A 93 -17.68 -7.99 1.17
CA PRO A 93 -16.35 -7.53 1.52
C PRO A 93 -15.77 -6.55 0.48
N VAL A 94 -15.05 -5.52 0.94
CA VAL A 94 -14.50 -4.43 0.11
C VAL A 94 -13.03 -4.17 0.43
N LEU A 95 -12.11 -4.80 -0.31
CA LEU A 95 -10.68 -4.60 -0.10
C LEU A 95 -10.25 -3.22 -0.64
N LEU A 96 -9.68 -2.37 0.22
CA LEU A 96 -9.07 -1.09 -0.17
C LEU A 96 -7.54 -1.26 -0.22
N GLN A 97 -6.99 -1.29 -1.42
CA GLN A 97 -5.55 -1.34 -1.59
C GLN A 97 -5.02 0.07 -1.84
N HIS A 98 -4.16 0.55 -0.94
CA HIS A 98 -3.44 1.81 -1.15
C HIS A 98 -2.40 1.67 -2.26
N GLY A 99 -1.76 2.78 -2.62
CA GLY A 99 -0.68 2.81 -3.60
C GLY A 99 0.62 2.22 -3.05
N MET A 100 1.74 2.70 -3.56
CA MET A 100 3.08 2.31 -3.13
C MET A 100 3.25 2.31 -1.59
N LEU A 101 4.30 1.60 -1.11
CA LEU A 101 5.00 1.69 0.20
C LEU A 101 4.79 0.46 1.14
N LEU A 102 5.89 -0.23 1.57
CA LEU A 102 6.06 -1.31 2.61
C LEU A 102 7.55 -1.74 2.83
N ALA A 103 7.89 -2.65 3.78
CA ALA A 103 9.27 -2.95 4.25
C ALA A 103 9.74 -4.44 4.15
N TYR A 104 11.05 -4.68 4.42
CA TYR A 104 12.02 -5.65 3.84
C TYR A 104 12.24 -5.43 2.34
N TRP A 105 13.23 -4.60 2.02
CA TRP A 105 13.30 -3.72 0.85
C TRP A 105 13.62 -4.35 -0.51
N ASN A 106 13.50 -5.67 -0.65
CA ASN A 106 13.81 -6.38 -1.89
C ASN A 106 12.54 -6.88 -2.60
N TRP A 107 11.67 -5.95 -2.99
CA TRP A 107 10.43 -6.24 -3.72
C TRP A 107 10.05 -5.06 -4.63
N SER A 108 9.18 -5.33 -5.59
CA SER A 108 8.50 -4.37 -6.46
C SER A 108 7.02 -4.72 -6.56
N TRP A 109 6.25 -3.98 -7.35
CA TRP A 109 4.83 -4.26 -7.56
C TRP A 109 4.59 -5.67 -8.12
N ASP A 110 5.58 -6.28 -8.79
CA ASP A 110 5.50 -7.67 -9.25
C ASP A 110 5.33 -8.65 -8.08
N GLU A 111 6.15 -8.53 -7.03
CA GLU A 111 6.03 -9.37 -5.84
C GLU A 111 4.71 -9.10 -5.09
N LEU A 112 4.25 -7.85 -5.04
CA LEU A 112 2.93 -7.51 -4.46
C LEU A 112 1.78 -8.18 -5.23
N VAL A 113 1.88 -8.29 -6.55
CA VAL A 113 0.91 -9.01 -7.38
C VAL A 113 1.02 -10.52 -7.20
N ALA A 114 2.24 -11.04 -7.10
CA ALA A 114 2.49 -12.48 -7.00
C ALA A 114 2.12 -13.06 -5.63
N TYR A 115 2.29 -12.30 -4.55
CA TYR A 115 2.24 -12.82 -3.19
C TYR A 115 1.22 -12.10 -2.29
N ASP A 116 1.30 -10.77 -2.19
CA ASP A 116 0.45 -9.99 -1.27
C ASP A 116 -1.02 -10.01 -1.68
N LEU A 117 -1.30 -9.71 -2.96
CA LEU A 117 -2.66 -9.63 -3.46
C LEU A 117 -3.38 -10.98 -3.36
N PRO A 118 -2.81 -12.13 -3.78
CA PRO A 118 -3.44 -13.43 -3.61
C PRO A 118 -3.59 -13.86 -2.15
N ALA A 119 -2.59 -13.61 -1.30
CA ALA A 119 -2.68 -13.96 0.13
C ALA A 119 -3.83 -13.19 0.80
N THR A 120 -3.95 -11.89 0.50
CA THR A 120 -5.01 -11.04 1.03
C THR A 120 -6.37 -11.49 0.51
N PHE A 121 -6.54 -11.68 -0.81
CA PHE A 121 -7.79 -12.16 -1.42
C PHE A 121 -8.23 -13.50 -0.82
N GLN A 122 -7.30 -14.46 -0.71
CA GLN A 122 -7.58 -15.77 -0.14
C GLN A 122 -7.98 -15.68 1.32
N TYR A 123 -7.32 -14.84 2.10
CA TYR A 123 -7.68 -14.59 3.49
C TYR A 123 -9.11 -14.05 3.59
N VAL A 124 -9.46 -13.01 2.83
CA VAL A 124 -10.83 -12.46 2.77
C VAL A 124 -11.84 -13.53 2.40
N TYR A 125 -11.55 -14.30 1.36
CA TYR A 125 -12.45 -15.33 0.84
C TYR A 125 -12.66 -16.45 1.86
N ASN A 126 -11.60 -16.90 2.54
CA ASN A 126 -11.69 -17.93 3.58
C ASN A 126 -12.48 -17.46 4.80
N GLN A 127 -12.38 -16.18 5.17
CA GLN A 127 -13.12 -15.62 6.30
C GLN A 127 -14.60 -15.39 5.96
N THR A 128 -14.92 -15.00 4.72
CA THR A 128 -16.26 -14.50 4.37
C THR A 128 -17.10 -15.47 3.52
N GLY A 129 -16.45 -16.41 2.82
CA GLY A 129 -17.06 -17.27 1.80
C GLY A 129 -17.57 -16.50 0.56
N GLN A 130 -17.23 -15.22 0.40
CA GLN A 130 -17.79 -14.33 -0.62
C GLN A 130 -16.72 -13.80 -1.56
N LYS A 131 -17.10 -13.62 -2.84
CA LYS A 131 -16.28 -12.85 -3.78
C LYS A 131 -16.21 -11.38 -3.33
N LEU A 132 -15.05 -10.76 -3.49
CA LEU A 132 -14.77 -9.43 -2.97
C LEU A 132 -14.90 -8.33 -4.03
N HIS A 133 -15.31 -7.13 -3.60
CA HIS A 133 -15.17 -5.92 -4.39
C HIS A 133 -13.80 -5.31 -4.09
N PHE A 134 -13.02 -4.98 -5.13
CA PHE A 134 -11.71 -4.36 -5.00
C PHE A 134 -11.79 -2.88 -5.35
N ILE A 135 -11.15 -2.02 -4.57
CA ILE A 135 -10.95 -0.62 -4.92
C ILE A 135 -9.45 -0.33 -4.82
N GLY A 136 -8.82 -0.04 -5.96
CA GLY A 136 -7.41 0.31 -6.04
C GLY A 136 -7.24 1.80 -6.33
N HIS A 137 -6.20 2.40 -5.76
CA HIS A 137 -5.76 3.74 -6.12
C HIS A 137 -4.30 3.72 -6.59
N SER A 138 -3.98 4.44 -7.67
CA SER A 138 -2.60 4.55 -8.18
C SER A 138 -1.98 3.16 -8.38
N GLN A 139 -0.86 2.81 -7.72
CA GLN A 139 -0.24 1.48 -7.83
C GLN A 139 -1.19 0.31 -7.50
N GLY A 140 -2.18 0.49 -6.60
CA GLY A 140 -3.16 -0.55 -6.32
C GLY A 140 -4.01 -0.95 -7.54
N THR A 141 -4.18 -0.03 -8.51
CA THR A 141 -4.83 -0.34 -9.79
C THR A 141 -3.94 -1.16 -10.71
N LEU A 142 -2.64 -0.83 -10.78
CA LEU A 142 -1.64 -1.58 -11.52
C LEU A 142 -1.61 -3.03 -11.03
N MET A 143 -1.63 -3.22 -9.71
CA MET A 143 -1.60 -4.55 -9.11
C MET A 143 -2.78 -5.42 -9.55
N VAL A 144 -4.01 -4.92 -9.45
CA VAL A 144 -5.19 -5.72 -9.83
C VAL A 144 -5.26 -5.93 -11.34
N MET A 145 -4.87 -4.94 -12.17
CA MET A 145 -4.82 -5.11 -13.63
C MET A 145 -3.78 -6.15 -14.05
N ALA A 146 -2.57 -6.10 -13.48
CA ALA A 146 -1.52 -7.09 -13.74
C ALA A 146 -1.89 -8.49 -13.25
N SER A 147 -2.64 -8.60 -12.16
CA SER A 147 -3.16 -9.90 -11.70
C SER A 147 -4.23 -10.46 -12.65
N MET A 148 -5.14 -9.61 -13.12
CA MET A 148 -6.19 -10.01 -14.07
C MET A 148 -5.64 -10.40 -15.44
N SER A 149 -4.57 -9.76 -15.92
CA SER A 149 -3.93 -10.15 -17.19
C SER A 149 -3.22 -11.51 -17.14
N ARG A 150 -2.96 -12.03 -15.93
CA ARG A 150 -2.41 -13.37 -15.67
C ARG A 150 -3.49 -14.40 -15.28
N ASP A 151 -4.77 -14.09 -15.50
CA ASP A 151 -5.93 -14.88 -15.08
C ASP A 151 -5.97 -15.24 -13.58
N GLN A 152 -5.32 -14.42 -12.74
CA GLN A 152 -5.29 -14.62 -11.30
C GLN A 152 -6.49 -13.91 -10.63
N LEU A 153 -6.93 -14.46 -9.49
CA LEU A 153 -7.95 -13.88 -8.60
C LEU A 153 -9.38 -13.78 -9.16
N LEU A 154 -9.62 -14.13 -10.44
CA LEU A 154 -10.93 -14.03 -11.10
C LEU A 154 -12.04 -14.84 -10.40
N ASN A 155 -11.69 -15.94 -9.74
CA ASN A 155 -12.63 -16.74 -8.96
C ASN A 155 -13.06 -16.05 -7.64
N MET A 156 -12.22 -15.17 -7.09
CA MET A 156 -12.44 -14.47 -5.83
C MET A 156 -12.85 -12.99 -6.01
N LEU A 157 -12.65 -12.40 -7.19
CA LEU A 157 -13.03 -11.02 -7.51
C LEU A 157 -14.50 -10.93 -7.99
N ARG A 158 -15.26 -9.99 -7.44
CA ARG A 158 -16.65 -9.67 -7.83
C ARG A 158 -16.71 -8.46 -8.75
N SER A 159 -16.01 -7.39 -8.41
CA SER A 159 -15.84 -6.19 -9.24
C SER A 159 -14.59 -5.43 -8.79
N ALA A 160 -14.04 -4.59 -9.67
CA ALA A 160 -12.94 -3.69 -9.35
C ALA A 160 -13.30 -2.24 -9.70
N ALA A 161 -13.00 -1.30 -8.81
CA ALA A 161 -13.01 0.13 -9.07
C ALA A 161 -11.58 0.66 -9.08
N LEU A 162 -11.19 1.33 -10.17
CA LEU A 162 -9.82 1.78 -10.41
C LEU A 162 -9.75 3.30 -10.31
N LEU A 163 -9.18 3.82 -9.22
CA LEU A 163 -9.03 5.25 -8.99
C LEU A 163 -7.63 5.69 -9.45
N CYS A 164 -7.57 6.58 -10.44
CA CYS A 164 -6.31 7.00 -11.07
C CYS A 164 -5.48 5.80 -11.57
N PRO A 165 -5.98 5.07 -12.60
CA PRO A 165 -5.37 3.83 -13.04
C PRO A 165 -3.95 4.03 -13.58
N ILE A 166 -3.02 3.16 -13.17
CA ILE A 166 -1.66 3.09 -13.69
C ILE A 166 -1.51 1.78 -14.47
N ALA A 167 -1.24 1.89 -15.76
CA ALA A 167 -0.89 0.74 -16.61
C ALA A 167 0.44 0.99 -17.33
N TYR A 168 0.65 2.20 -17.82
CA TYR A 168 1.87 2.70 -18.48
C TYR A 168 2.11 4.14 -18.04
N LEU A 169 3.37 4.57 -18.01
CA LEU A 169 3.76 5.89 -17.50
C LEU A 169 4.62 6.72 -18.47
N GLY A 170 4.84 6.24 -19.71
CA GLY A 170 5.67 6.92 -20.71
C GLY A 170 5.24 8.35 -21.08
N HIS A 171 3.95 8.68 -20.95
CA HIS A 171 3.43 10.04 -21.21
C HIS A 171 3.39 10.94 -19.98
N THR A 172 3.98 10.53 -18.85
CA THR A 172 3.97 11.35 -17.64
C THR A 172 4.83 12.61 -17.83
N THR A 173 4.27 13.78 -17.53
CA THR A 173 4.89 15.10 -17.79
C THR A 173 5.73 15.64 -16.62
N SER A 174 5.87 14.88 -15.54
CA SER A 174 6.59 15.31 -14.35
C SER A 174 8.10 15.46 -14.62
N LEU A 175 8.58 16.70 -14.59
CA LEU A 175 9.99 17.02 -14.85
C LEU A 175 10.94 16.43 -13.80
N LEU A 176 10.52 16.39 -12.53
CA LEU A 176 11.31 15.79 -11.45
C LEU A 176 11.53 14.30 -11.70
N SER A 177 10.47 13.58 -11.97
CA SER A 177 10.53 12.13 -12.14
C SER A 177 11.14 11.73 -13.48
N ARG A 178 10.97 12.53 -14.55
CA ARG A 178 11.75 12.37 -15.80
C ARG A 178 13.24 12.55 -15.56
N PHE A 179 13.65 13.61 -14.85
CA PHE A 179 15.05 13.84 -14.53
C PHE A 179 15.65 12.66 -13.72
N ILE A 180 14.93 12.16 -12.72
CA ILE A 180 15.36 11.01 -11.92
C ILE A 180 15.50 9.75 -12.79
N THR A 181 14.54 9.52 -13.67
CA THR A 181 14.49 8.35 -14.57
C THR A 181 15.62 8.39 -15.61
N ASP A 182 15.74 9.49 -16.36
CA ASP A 182 16.70 9.64 -17.47
C ASP A 182 18.16 9.57 -16.98
N ASN A 183 18.41 9.89 -15.70
CA ASN A 183 19.74 9.87 -15.09
C ASN A 183 19.98 8.64 -14.20
N PHE A 184 19.08 7.65 -14.18
CA PHE A 184 19.21 6.42 -13.38
C PHE A 184 19.55 6.68 -11.89
N ILE A 185 19.00 7.76 -11.33
CA ILE A 185 19.35 8.20 -9.97
C ILE A 185 18.89 7.17 -8.94
N ALA A 186 17.72 6.55 -9.15
CA ALA A 186 17.19 5.55 -8.25
C ALA A 186 18.05 4.28 -8.20
N GLU A 187 18.54 3.83 -9.36
CA GLU A 187 19.44 2.70 -9.54
C GLU A 187 20.82 2.96 -8.93
N ALA A 188 21.34 4.19 -9.10
CA ALA A 188 22.59 4.61 -8.48
C ALA A 188 22.47 4.59 -6.95
N LEU A 189 21.39 5.17 -6.40
CA LEU A 189 21.14 5.14 -4.95
C LEU A 189 20.98 3.71 -4.43
N HIS A 190 20.25 2.86 -5.14
CA HIS A 190 20.11 1.44 -4.80
C HIS A 190 21.46 0.73 -4.77
N SER A 191 22.32 0.97 -5.75
CA SER A 191 23.67 0.38 -5.85
C SER A 191 24.60 0.87 -4.74
N LEU A 192 24.34 2.06 -4.18
CA LEU A 192 25.02 2.60 -3.00
C LEU A 192 24.47 2.05 -1.67
N GLY A 193 23.55 1.08 -1.72
CA GLY A 193 22.98 0.44 -0.54
C GLY A 193 21.71 1.11 0.00
N LEU A 194 21.13 2.08 -0.71
CA LEU A 194 19.83 2.65 -0.34
C LEU A 194 18.70 1.78 -0.88
N TYR A 195 18.43 0.69 -0.18
CA TYR A 195 17.31 -0.20 -0.52
C TYR A 195 15.95 0.37 -0.10
N LYS A 196 15.92 1.26 0.89
CA LYS A 196 14.72 1.96 1.37
C LYS A 196 14.58 3.31 0.66
N PHE A 197 13.44 3.57 0.04
CA PHE A 197 13.05 4.91 -0.38
C PHE A 197 12.09 5.51 0.64
N ASP A 198 12.53 6.60 1.26
CA ASP A 198 11.78 7.36 2.25
C ASP A 198 12.02 8.84 1.99
N LEU A 199 10.94 9.59 1.70
CA LEU A 199 11.05 11.02 1.44
C LEU A 199 11.45 11.82 2.70
N ASN A 200 11.29 11.25 3.89
CA ASN A 200 11.71 11.90 5.14
C ASN A 200 13.17 11.57 5.51
N ASP A 201 13.83 10.66 4.78
CA ASP A 201 15.23 10.32 5.04
C ASP A 201 16.18 11.47 4.65
N LEU A 202 17.24 11.65 5.45
CA LEU A 202 18.24 12.71 5.28
C LEU A 202 18.90 12.68 3.91
N ILE A 203 19.19 11.49 3.37
CA ILE A 203 19.87 11.35 2.08
C ILE A 203 18.89 11.72 0.96
N THR A 204 17.67 11.16 1.00
CA THR A 204 16.61 11.49 0.03
C THR A 204 16.31 12.98 0.02
N MET A 205 16.16 13.61 1.19
CA MET A 205 15.89 15.04 1.30
C MET A 205 17.03 15.91 0.77
N ARG A 206 18.29 15.51 0.98
CA ARG A 206 19.45 16.24 0.42
C ARG A 206 19.47 16.12 -1.10
N THR A 207 19.26 14.92 -1.64
CA THR A 207 19.19 14.68 -3.08
C THR A 207 18.06 15.50 -3.72
N LEU A 208 16.86 15.48 -3.13
CA LEU A 208 15.74 16.29 -3.60
C LEU A 208 16.08 17.78 -3.58
N LYS A 209 16.66 18.31 -2.50
CA LYS A 209 17.08 19.72 -2.43
C LYS A 209 18.07 20.11 -3.55
N ILE A 210 18.94 19.20 -3.98
CA ILE A 210 19.86 19.45 -5.10
C ILE A 210 19.08 19.51 -6.41
N ILE A 211 18.20 18.55 -6.66
CA ILE A 211 17.37 18.50 -7.87
C ILE A 211 16.44 19.73 -7.96
N CYS A 212 15.89 20.16 -6.83
CA CYS A 212 15.03 21.34 -6.73
C CYS A 212 15.72 22.68 -6.97
N ARG A 213 17.06 22.71 -7.09
CA ARG A 213 17.80 23.93 -7.50
C ARG A 213 17.90 24.06 -9.01
N ILE A 214 17.50 23.04 -9.77
CA ILE A 214 17.45 23.10 -11.22
C ILE A 214 16.29 24.02 -11.63
N PRO A 215 16.53 25.10 -12.42
CA PRO A 215 15.51 26.10 -12.74
C PRO A 215 14.24 25.56 -13.40
N SER A 216 14.31 24.38 -14.03
CA SER A 216 13.18 23.72 -14.68
C SER A 216 12.37 22.81 -13.75
N VAL A 217 12.76 22.60 -12.49
CA VAL A 217 12.08 21.69 -11.55
C VAL A 217 11.34 22.48 -10.48
N ASP A 218 10.01 22.52 -10.56
CA ASP A 218 9.18 23.13 -9.52
C ASP A 218 8.98 22.18 -8.33
N CYS A 219 9.65 22.51 -7.23
CA CYS A 219 9.57 21.80 -5.96
C CYS A 219 8.72 22.52 -4.89
N SER A 220 8.03 23.59 -5.25
CA SER A 220 7.23 24.38 -4.29
C SER A 220 6.08 23.57 -3.66
N ASN A 221 5.62 22.52 -4.35
CA ASN A 221 4.66 21.55 -3.85
C ASN A 221 5.13 20.14 -4.21
N MET A 222 5.71 19.41 -3.24
CA MET A 222 6.17 18.03 -3.41
C MET A 222 5.08 17.05 -3.87
N PHE A 223 3.81 17.41 -3.75
CA PHE A 223 2.68 16.59 -4.20
C PHE A 223 2.41 16.74 -5.71
N THR A 224 2.62 17.95 -6.26
CA THR A 224 2.35 18.28 -7.68
C THR A 224 3.11 17.40 -8.68
N PRO A 225 4.41 17.08 -8.49
CA PRO A 225 5.14 16.20 -9.39
C PRO A 225 4.54 14.79 -9.53
N TYR A 226 3.78 14.32 -8.55
CA TYR A 226 3.21 12.97 -8.55
C TYR A 226 1.71 12.95 -8.89
N THR A 227 0.96 13.99 -8.52
CA THR A 227 -0.50 14.05 -8.71
C THR A 227 -0.96 15.06 -9.75
N GLY A 228 -0.04 15.85 -10.30
CA GLY A 228 -0.36 17.01 -11.12
C GLY A 228 -0.84 18.20 -10.30
N GLN A 229 -0.95 19.36 -10.96
CA GLN A 229 -1.37 20.60 -10.33
C GLN A 229 -2.88 20.53 -10.03
N ASN A 230 -3.26 20.80 -8.78
CA ASN A 230 -4.65 20.72 -8.35
C ASN A 230 -5.03 21.95 -7.51
N SER A 231 -5.98 22.74 -8.00
CA SER A 231 -6.48 23.95 -7.34
C SER A 231 -7.48 23.66 -6.19
N PHE A 232 -8.01 22.44 -6.11
CA PHE A 232 -8.97 22.03 -5.08
C PHE A 232 -8.31 21.52 -3.80
N ILE A 233 -7.05 21.11 -3.87
CA ILE A 233 -6.29 20.66 -2.70
C ILE A 233 -5.69 21.88 -2.00
N LYS A 234 -6.22 22.21 -0.81
CA LYS A 234 -5.69 23.29 0.03
C LYS A 234 -4.32 22.91 0.57
N ARG A 235 -3.34 23.82 0.45
CA ARG A 235 -1.97 23.66 0.95
C ARG A 235 -1.90 23.21 2.41
N SER A 236 -2.74 23.77 3.28
CA SER A 236 -2.80 23.39 4.70
C SER A 236 -3.22 21.94 4.95
N LYS A 237 -4.01 21.34 4.03
CA LYS A 237 -4.35 19.91 4.11
C LYS A 237 -3.23 19.03 3.55
N THR A 238 -2.48 19.52 2.56
CA THR A 238 -1.30 18.85 2.02
C THR A 238 -0.21 18.73 3.07
N GLU A 239 0.02 19.76 3.88
CA GLU A 239 1.04 19.74 4.94
C GLU A 239 0.71 18.69 6.03
N ILE A 240 -0.53 18.65 6.52
CA ILE A 240 -0.98 17.62 7.49
C ILE A 240 -0.87 16.20 6.90
N PHE A 241 -1.19 16.06 5.61
CA PHE A 241 -1.04 14.80 4.90
C PHE A 241 0.44 14.41 4.80
N LEU A 242 1.33 15.37 4.52
CA LEU A 242 2.77 15.16 4.40
C LEU A 242 3.46 14.83 5.75
N ASP A 243 2.83 15.15 6.89
CA ASP A 243 3.34 14.75 8.21
C ASP A 243 3.13 13.25 8.49
N HIS A 244 2.16 12.61 7.82
CA HIS A 244 1.81 11.20 8.02
C HIS A 244 2.11 10.33 6.78
N GLN A 245 2.33 10.96 5.63
CA GLN A 245 2.65 10.37 4.34
C GLN A 245 3.77 11.18 3.68
N PRO A 246 4.59 10.61 2.80
CA PRO A 246 4.54 9.25 2.32
C PRO A 246 5.22 8.30 3.30
N GLN A 247 4.59 7.13 3.46
CA GLN A 247 5.24 5.97 4.09
C GLN A 247 6.45 5.52 3.24
N PRO A 248 7.37 4.68 3.75
CA PRO A 248 8.53 4.23 2.95
C PRO A 248 8.25 3.02 2.05
N THR A 249 8.96 2.91 0.92
CA THR A 249 8.85 1.79 -0.05
C THR A 249 10.21 1.19 -0.35
N ALA A 250 10.24 -0.02 -0.92
CA ALA A 250 11.44 -0.55 -1.55
C ALA A 250 11.89 0.36 -2.71
N MET A 251 13.18 0.68 -2.74
CA MET A 251 13.82 1.39 -3.85
C MET A 251 13.69 0.58 -5.14
N LYS A 252 13.74 -0.77 -5.06
CA LYS A 252 13.45 -1.66 -6.19
C LYS A 252 12.06 -1.41 -6.79
N ASN A 253 11.05 -1.11 -5.96
CA ASN A 253 9.72 -0.73 -6.44
C ASN A 253 9.72 0.62 -7.17
N VAL A 254 10.46 1.62 -6.64
CA VAL A 254 10.60 2.93 -7.29
C VAL A 254 11.29 2.80 -8.65
N ILE A 255 12.38 2.03 -8.71
CA ILE A 255 13.09 1.71 -9.95
C ILE A 255 12.14 1.04 -10.94
N HIS A 256 11.38 0.03 -10.51
CA HIS A 256 10.45 -0.67 -11.40
C HIS A 256 9.35 0.27 -11.92
N MET A 257 8.87 1.22 -11.10
CA MET A 257 7.94 2.25 -11.55
C MET A 257 8.58 3.19 -12.59
N PHE A 258 9.84 3.59 -12.43
CA PHE A 258 10.56 4.44 -13.40
C PHE A 258 10.92 3.71 -14.69
N GLN A 259 11.14 2.39 -14.65
CA GLN A 259 11.27 1.60 -15.87
C GLN A 259 10.02 1.68 -16.77
N MET A 260 8.82 1.81 -16.16
CA MET A 260 7.57 2.03 -16.91
C MET A 260 7.46 3.43 -17.54
N TRP A 261 8.34 4.37 -17.17
CA TRP A 261 8.41 5.71 -17.78
C TRP A 261 9.31 5.72 -19.01
N LEU A 262 10.28 4.80 -19.07
CA LEU A 262 11.18 4.61 -20.20
C LEU A 262 10.54 3.80 -21.32
N GLY A 263 9.44 3.10 -21.04
CA GLY A 263 8.66 2.42 -22.07
C GLY A 263 8.00 3.43 -23.00
N GLU A 264 8.61 3.66 -24.17
CA GLU A 264 7.88 4.09 -25.36
C GLU A 264 6.90 2.96 -25.71
N GLU A 265 5.60 3.27 -25.85
CA GLU A 265 4.70 2.30 -26.51
C GLU A 265 5.08 2.19 -28.01
N PRO A 266 4.88 1.01 -28.62
CA PRO A 266 5.16 0.75 -30.03
C PRO A 266 4.30 1.56 -31.02
#